data_AF-A0A378MX87-F1
#
_entry.id   AF-A0A378MX87-F1
#
_cell.length_a   1.000
_cell.length_b   1.000
_cell.length_c   1.000
_cell.angle_alpha   90.00
_cell.angle_beta   90.00
_cell.angle_gamma   90.00
#
_symmetry.space_group_name_H-M   'P 1'
#
loop_
_entity.id
_entity.type
_entity.pdbx_description
1 polymer ?
#
loop_
_entity_poly.entity_id
_entity_poly.type
_entity_poly.pdbx_seq_one_letter_code
_entity_poly.pdbx_strand_id
1 'polypeptide(L)'
;MLLADEVGLGKTIEAGMILQQQLFSGRAERVLVLVPESLQHQWLVEMLRRFNLKFSLFDEERCSDFDKQDENGDDVSEKSI
;
A
#
# COMPACT_ATOMS: atom_id res chain seq x y z
N MET A 1 5.84 -5.25 16.82
CA MET A 1 4.67 -4.94 17.67
C MET A 1 3.55 -5.87 17.24
N LEU A 2 3.07 -6.72 18.14
CA LEU A 2 2.04 -7.72 17.84
C LEU A 2 0.73 -7.18 18.42
N LEU A 3 -0.11 -6.57 17.58
CA LEU A 3 -1.43 -6.07 17.97
C LEU A 3 -2.42 -7.24 17.93
N ALA A 4 -2.47 -7.99 19.03
CA ALA A 4 -3.47 -9.03 19.27
C ALA A 4 -4.50 -8.49 20.26
N ASP A 5 -5.31 -7.51 19.84
CA ASP A 5 -6.41 -6.99 20.67
C ASP A 5 -7.76 -7.25 20.00
N GLU A 6 -8.79 -7.38 20.82
CA GLU A 6 -10.16 -7.76 20.46
C GLU A 6 -10.77 -6.96 19.28
N VAL A 7 -11.48 -7.64 18.39
CA VAL A 7 -12.17 -7.05 17.23
C VAL A 7 -13.15 -5.95 17.69
N GLY A 8 -12.96 -4.71 17.22
CA GLY A 8 -13.93 -3.60 17.42
C GLY A 8 -13.42 -2.28 18.03
N LEU A 9 -12.17 -2.21 18.50
CA LEU A 9 -11.65 -1.06 19.29
C LEU A 9 -10.97 0.08 18.50
N GLY A 10 -11.18 0.19 17.19
CA GLY A 10 -10.56 1.28 16.41
C GLY A 10 -9.12 1.03 15.97
N LYS A 11 -8.69 -0.24 15.89
CA LYS A 11 -7.37 -0.65 15.38
C LYS A 11 -7.04 -0.12 13.98
N THR A 12 -8.03 0.01 13.10
CA THR A 12 -7.83 0.63 11.78
C THR A 12 -7.37 2.08 11.89
N ILE A 13 -7.92 2.81 12.86
CA ILE A 13 -7.56 4.22 13.13
C ILE A 13 -6.17 4.30 13.77
N GLU A 14 -5.87 3.46 14.75
CA GLU A 14 -4.54 3.42 15.37
C GLU A 14 -3.45 3.05 14.35
N ALA A 15 -3.70 2.04 13.52
CA ALA A 15 -2.80 1.65 12.44
C ALA A 15 -2.62 2.78 11.43
N GLY A 16 -3.69 3.50 11.08
CA GLY A 16 -3.64 4.68 10.21
C GLY A 16 -2.83 5.83 10.80
N MET A 17 -2.96 6.11 12.11
CA MET A 17 -2.17 7.13 12.78
C MET A 17 -0.68 6.79 12.80
N ILE A 18 -0.33 5.54 13.12
CA ILE A 18 1.07 5.07 13.08
C ILE A 18 1.62 5.19 11.66
N LEU A 19 0.84 4.77 10.66
CA LEU A 19 1.24 4.86 9.26
C LEU A 19 1.51 6.29 8.82
N GLN A 20 0.57 7.20 9.11
CA GLN A 20 0.72 8.61 8.79
C GLN A 20 1.96 9.21 9.47
N GLN A 21 2.21 8.88 10.74
CA GLN A 21 3.40 9.36 11.46
C GLN A 21 4.70 8.81 10.85
N GLN A 22 4.74 7.54 10.47
CA GLN A 22 5.91 6.93 9.86
C GLN A 22 6.22 7.50 8.47
N LEU A 23 5.17 7.77 7.67
CA LEU A 23 5.30 8.43 6.37
C LEU A 23 5.73 9.90 6.52
N PHE A 24 5.11 10.65 7.45
CA PHE A 24 5.42 12.05 7.69
C PHE A 24 6.83 12.26 8.25
N SER A 25 7.30 11.33 9.08
CA SER A 25 8.68 11.35 9.60
C SER A 25 9.73 10.85 8.61
N GLY A 26 9.33 10.43 7.41
CA GLY A 26 10.23 9.89 6.38
C GLY A 26 10.88 8.56 6.76
N ARG A 27 10.39 7.89 7.81
CA ARG A 27 10.92 6.59 8.28
C ARG A 27 10.38 5.43 7.47
N ALA A 28 9.26 5.63 6.79
CA ALA A 28 8.68 4.68 5.86
C ALA A 28 8.37 5.41 4.55
N GLU A 29 8.77 4.81 3.43
CA GLU A 29 8.43 5.30 2.09
C GLU A 29 7.42 4.39 1.38
N ARG A 30 7.40 3.10 1.77
CA ARG A 30 6.52 2.08 1.20
C ARG A 30 5.81 1.33 2.31
N VAL A 31 4.51 1.12 2.11
CA VAL A 31 3.62 0.48 3.09
C VAL A 31 2.84 -0.61 2.38
N LEU A 32 2.85 -1.81 2.95
CA LEU A 32 1.96 -2.90 2.58
C LEU A 32 1.02 -3.20 3.75
N VAL A 33 -0.28 -3.24 3.49
CA VAL A 33 -1.31 -3.60 4.46
C VAL A 33 -1.96 -4.90 3.99
N LEU A 34 -1.84 -5.96 4.78
CA LEU A 34 -2.47 -7.25 4.53
C LEU A 34 -3.76 -7.33 5.36
N VAL A 35 -4.90 -7.42 4.67
CA VAL A 35 -6.23 -7.54 5.29
C VAL A 35 -7.08 -8.55 4.53
N PRO A 36 -8.03 -9.22 5.20
CA PRO A 36 -9.03 -10.05 4.53
C PRO A 36 -9.81 -9.27 3.49
N GLU A 37 -10.25 -9.95 2.42
CA GLU A 37 -10.99 -9.34 1.29
C GLU A 37 -12.19 -8.51 1.74
N SER A 38 -12.95 -8.99 2.72
CA SER A 38 -14.11 -8.31 3.29
C SER A 38 -13.79 -6.95 3.94
N LEU A 39 -12.54 -6.72 4.37
CA LEU A 39 -12.10 -5.49 5.05
C LEU A 39 -11.31 -4.55 4.14
N GLN A 40 -10.92 -4.97 2.94
CA GLN A 40 -10.13 -4.16 2.01
C GLN A 40 -10.81 -2.82 1.69
N HIS A 41 -12.10 -2.85 1.34
CA HIS A 41 -12.86 -1.65 1.02
C HIS A 41 -12.99 -0.69 2.21
N GLN A 42 -13.24 -1.22 3.41
CA GLN A 42 -13.34 -0.39 4.61
C GLN A 42 -12.02 0.33 4.89
N TRP A 43 -10.90 -0.41 4.83
CA TRP A 43 -9.57 0.17 5.00
C TRP A 43 -9.27 1.22 3.94
N LEU A 44 -9.56 0.96 2.67
CA LEU A 44 -9.31 1.91 1.59
C LEU A 44 -10.11 3.22 1.77
N VAL A 45 -11.38 3.11 2.16
CA VAL A 45 -12.23 4.28 2.42
C VAL A 45 -11.77 5.05 3.67
N GLU A 46 -11.44 4.36 4.76
CA GLU A 46 -10.97 5.01 5.99
C GLU A 46 -9.62 5.69 5.79
N MET A 47 -8.67 5.03 5.13
CA MET A 47 -7.34 5.60 4.83
C MET A 47 -7.43 6.81 3.92
N LEU A 48 -8.29 6.78 2.90
CA LEU A 48 -8.49 7.90 2.02
C LEU A 48 -9.20 9.06 2.72
N ARG A 49 -10.30 8.80 3.44
CA ARG A 49 -11.13 9.88 4.01
C ARG A 49 -10.55 10.49 5.28
N ARG A 50 -9.91 9.69 6.13
CA ARG A 50 -9.42 10.15 7.44
C ARG A 50 -7.95 10.57 7.41
N PHE A 51 -7.13 9.87 6.64
CA PHE A 51 -5.69 10.08 6.62
C PHE A 51 -5.17 10.64 5.29
N ASN A 52 -6.05 10.80 4.28
CA ASN A 52 -5.71 11.23 2.92
C ASN A 52 -4.59 10.38 2.29
N LEU A 53 -4.52 9.10 2.68
CA LEU A 53 -3.57 8.12 2.17
C LEU A 53 -4.23 7.33 1.02
N LYS A 54 -3.59 7.34 -0.15
CA LYS A 54 -4.05 6.60 -1.32
C LYS A 54 -3.36 5.24 -1.35
N PHE A 55 -4.16 4.18 -1.18
CA PHE A 55 -3.70 2.80 -1.34
C PHE A 55 -4.15 2.24 -2.68
N SER A 56 -3.26 1.50 -3.34
CA SER A 56 -3.60 0.70 -4.51
C SER A 56 -3.91 -0.72 -4.06
N LEU A 57 -5.05 -1.25 -4.49
CA LEU A 57 -5.40 -2.66 -4.31
C LEU A 57 -4.55 -3.52 -5.26
N PHE A 58 -3.84 -4.48 -4.67
CA PHE A 58 -3.11 -5.52 -5.38
C PHE A 58 -3.93 -6.80 -5.29
N ASP A 59 -4.36 -7.28 -6.46
CA ASP A 59 -5.07 -8.54 -6.62
C ASP A 59 -4.24 -9.46 -7.54
N GLU A 60 -4.52 -10.76 -7.56
CA GLU A 60 -3.76 -11.75 -8.35
C GLU A 60 -3.66 -11.36 -9.83
N GLU A 61 -4.73 -10.80 -10.42
CA GLU A 61 -4.71 -10.30 -11.80
C GLU A 61 -3.68 -9.17 -11.99
N ARG A 62 -3.58 -8.26 -11.02
CA ARG A 62 -2.63 -7.14 -11.06
C ARG A 62 -1.19 -7.57 -10.82
N CYS A 63 -0.95 -8.66 -10.09
CA CYS A 63 0.40 -9.17 -9.85
C CYS A 63 1.09 -9.56 -11.17
N SER A 64 0.32 -10.04 -12.16
CA SER A 64 0.82 -10.39 -13.50
C SER A 64 1.17 -9.19 -14.38
N ASP A 65 0.71 -7.98 -14.03
CA ASP A 65 1.01 -6.75 -14.76
C ASP A 65 2.28 -6.06 -14.23
N PHE A 66 2.68 -6.31 -12.98
CA PHE A 66 3.94 -5.80 -12.43
C PHE A 66 5.16 -6.55 -13.00
N ASP A 67 5.05 -7.87 -13.22
CA ASP A 67 6.11 -8.65 -13.90
C ASP A 67 6.41 -8.14 -15.32
N LYS A 68 5.46 -7.44 -15.97
CA LYS A 68 5.64 -6.91 -17.33
C LYS A 68 6.18 -5.49 -17.38
N GLN A 69 6.20 -4.75 -16.27
CA GLN A 69 6.72 -3.37 -16.26
C GLN A 69 8.23 -3.31 -16.05
N ASP A 70 8.83 -4.35 -15.47
CA ASP A 70 10.29 -4.42 -15.28
C ASP A 70 11.05 -4.92 -16.53
N GLU A 71 10.37 -5.48 -17.54
CA GLU A 71 11.01 -5.98 -18.78
C GLU A 71 11.09 -4.96 -19.93
N ASN A 72 10.46 -3.77 -19.83
CA ASN A 72 10.49 -2.75 -20.89
C ASN A 72 11.58 -1.67 -20.71
N GLY A 73 12.60 -1.94 -19.90
CA GLY A 73 13.70 -1.01 -19.60
C GLY A 73 14.89 -1.02 -20.56
N ASP A 74 15.06 -2.05 -21.40
CA ASP A 74 16.29 -2.26 -22.17
C ASP A 74 16.02 -2.44 -23.66
N ASP A 75 15.78 -1.35 -24.42
CA ASP A 75 16.34 -1.15 -25.77
C ASP A 75 15.92 0.22 -26.35
N VAL A 76 16.77 1.23 -26.16
CA VAL A 76 17.06 2.14 -27.27
C VAL A 76 18.58 2.23 -27.35
N SER A 77 19.13 1.23 -28.05
CA SER A 77 20.47 1.22 -28.60
C SER A 77 20.97 2.60 -29.02
N GLU A 78 22.05 3.01 -28.37
CA GLU A 78 23.02 4.00 -28.82
C GLU A 78 23.61 3.56 -30.18
N LYS A 79 22.98 3.97 -31.28
CA LYS A 79 23.52 4.00 -32.64
C LYS A 79 22.90 5.21 -33.34
N SER A 80 23.61 6.12 -33.98
CA SER A 80 25.02 6.26 -34.31
C SER A 80 25.21 7.72 -34.68
N ILE A 81 26.41 8.24 -34.38
CA ILE A 81 27.02 9.35 -35.12
C ILE A 81 27.18 8.92 -36.58
#